data_AF-A0A554VBQ9-F1
#
_entry.id   AF-A0A554VBQ9-F1
#
_cell.length_a   1.000
_cell.length_b   1.000
_cell.length_c   1.000
_cell.angle_alpha   90.00
_cell.angle_beta   90.00
_cell.angle_gamma   90.00
#
_symmetry.space_group_name_H-M   'P 1'
#
loop_
_entity.id
_entity.type
_entity.pdbx_description
1 polymer ?
#
loop_
_entity_poly.entity_id
_entity_poly.type
_entity_poly.pdbx_seq_one_letter_code
_entity_poly.pdbx_strand_id
1 'polypeptide(L)'
;MKVELENIRLFANQQNSLIAHSDSEMELSILCFTQPPRPPELKPCDECGKFPLISGKKFFFNASPSIFEKKKGHMKLIIQNQSGDVWQRKINIEPPMLA
;
A
#
# COMPACT_ATOMS: atom_id res chain seq x y z
N MET A 1 -14.55 -3.99 11.61
CA MET A 1 -14.10 -3.66 10.23
C MET A 1 -13.86 -4.92 9.37
N LYS A 2 -14.22 -4.90 8.08
CA LYS A 2 -13.90 -5.95 7.08
C LYS A 2 -13.09 -5.36 5.93
N VAL A 3 -12.05 -6.04 5.46
CA VAL A 3 -11.18 -5.56 4.37
C VAL A 3 -11.00 -6.65 3.31
N GLU A 4 -11.17 -6.27 2.05
CA GLU A 4 -10.99 -7.10 0.87
C GLU A 4 -9.85 -6.51 0.06
N LEU A 5 -8.76 -7.27 -0.10
CA LEU A 5 -7.57 -6.85 -0.82
C LEU A 5 -7.42 -7.74 -2.05
N GLU A 6 -7.23 -7.13 -3.21
CA GLU A 6 -7.20 -7.85 -4.49
C GLU A 6 -5.98 -8.80 -4.58
N ASN A 7 -4.78 -8.32 -4.21
CA ASN A 7 -3.59 -9.18 -4.18
C ASN A 7 -2.63 -8.81 -3.03
N ILE A 8 -1.91 -9.81 -2.51
CA ILE A 8 -0.84 -9.65 -1.50
C ILE A 8 0.56 -9.61 -2.11
N ARG A 9 0.66 -9.82 -3.44
CA ARG A 9 1.89 -9.66 -4.24
C ARG A 9 1.60 -8.69 -5.36
N LEU A 10 2.55 -7.81 -5.64
CA LEU A 10 2.42 -6.78 -6.66
C LEU A 10 3.76 -6.59 -7.36
N PHE A 11 3.76 -6.48 -8.68
CA PHE A 11 4.97 -6.11 -9.41
C PHE A 11 5.16 -4.58 -9.37
N ALA A 12 6.41 -4.11 -9.33
CA ALA A 12 6.71 -2.69 -9.48
C ALA A 12 6.18 -2.20 -10.83
N ASN A 13 5.40 -1.12 -10.85
CA ASN A 13 4.56 -0.60 -11.96
C ASN A 13 3.10 -1.11 -12.02
N GLN A 14 2.69 -2.06 -11.17
CA GLN A 14 1.31 -2.52 -11.16
C GLN A 14 0.44 -1.75 -10.16
N GLN A 15 -0.84 -1.63 -10.54
CA GLN A 15 -1.91 -1.17 -9.67
C GLN A 15 -2.48 -2.36 -8.89
N ASN A 16 -2.87 -2.07 -7.66
CA ASN A 16 -3.62 -2.98 -6.80
C ASN A 16 -4.76 -2.18 -6.16
N SER A 17 -5.65 -2.88 -5.47
CA SER A 17 -6.81 -2.26 -4.88
C SER A 17 -7.30 -2.98 -3.65
N LEU A 18 -8.02 -2.22 -2.82
CA LEU A 18 -8.70 -2.75 -1.67
C LEU A 18 -10.07 -2.10 -1.50
N ILE A 19 -10.96 -2.80 -0.81
CA ILE A 19 -12.24 -2.31 -0.34
C ILE A 19 -12.27 -2.54 1.17
N ALA A 20 -12.63 -1.52 1.95
CA ALA A 20 -12.82 -1.63 3.38
C ALA A 20 -14.25 -1.26 3.76
N HIS A 21 -14.82 -2.00 4.70
CA HIS A 21 -16.14 -1.77 5.27
C HIS A 21 -16.02 -1.53 6.78
N SER A 22 -16.57 -0.41 7.21
CA SER A 22 -16.65 0.03 8.61
C SER A 22 -17.91 0.87 8.81
N ASP A 23 -18.41 0.89 10.04
CA ASP A 23 -19.53 1.74 10.50
C ASP A 23 -19.06 3.14 10.93
N SER A 24 -17.74 3.36 10.95
CA SER A 24 -17.08 4.64 11.28
C SER A 24 -16.04 5.02 10.24
N GLU A 25 -15.64 6.31 10.25
CA GLU A 25 -14.62 6.84 9.34
C GLU A 25 -13.31 6.06 9.43
N MET A 26 -12.63 5.91 8.29
CA MET A 26 -11.42 5.11 8.15
C MET A 26 -10.28 5.92 7.53
N GLU A 27 -9.06 5.65 8.00
CA GLU A 27 -7.81 6.13 7.42
C GLU A 27 -6.95 4.93 7.00
N LEU A 28 -6.43 4.98 5.77
CA LEU A 28 -5.40 4.07 5.26
C LEU A 28 -4.04 4.76 5.35
N SER A 29 -3.12 4.16 6.10
CA SER A 29 -1.69 4.48 6.05
C SER A 29 -0.96 3.48 5.17
N ILE A 30 -0.20 3.98 4.20
CA ILE A 30 0.67 3.19 3.33
C ILE A 30 2.12 3.56 3.64
N LEU A 31 2.91 2.54 3.98
CA LEU A 31 4.33 2.67 4.31
C LEU A 31 5.16 1.82 3.35
N CYS A 32 6.14 2.42 2.70
CA CYS A 32 6.95 1.79 1.66
C CYS A 32 8.35 1.47 2.22
N PHE A 33 8.79 0.23 2.09
CA PHE A 33 10.07 -0.24 2.62
C PHE A 33 10.89 -0.90 1.50
N THR A 34 12.07 -0.34 1.22
CA THR A 34 13.05 -0.94 0.29
C THR A 34 14.15 -1.65 1.07
N GLN A 35 14.68 -2.76 0.55
CA GLN A 35 15.86 -3.40 1.15
C GLN A 35 17.09 -2.48 1.12
N PRO A 36 18.02 -2.58 2.11
CA PRO A 36 19.25 -1.80 2.14
C PRO A 36 20.15 -2.05 0.91
N PRO A 37 21.01 -1.08 0.51
CA PRO A 37 21.19 0.23 1.13
C PRO A 37 20.04 1.19 0.81
N ARG A 38 19.70 2.03 1.79
CA ARG A 38 18.72 3.13 1.63
C ARG A 38 19.20 4.00 0.45
N PRO A 39 18.38 4.19 -0.61
CA PRO A 39 18.79 5.05 -1.71
C PRO A 39 19.18 6.45 -1.16
N PRO A 40 20.30 7.03 -1.61
CA PRO A 40 20.77 8.33 -1.12
C PRO A 40 19.75 9.46 -1.36
N GLU A 41 18.89 9.31 -2.36
CA GLU A 41 17.80 10.24 -2.69
C GLU A 41 16.43 9.57 -2.48
N LEU A 42 16.07 9.30 -1.22
CA LEU A 42 14.76 8.72 -0.90
C LEU A 42 13.70 9.81 -1.03
N LYS A 43 13.16 9.99 -2.24
CA LYS A 43 11.97 10.80 -2.46
C LYS A 43 10.76 10.04 -1.89
N PRO A 44 9.87 10.68 -1.12
CA PRO A 44 8.59 10.08 -0.79
C PRO A 44 7.84 9.80 -2.10
N CYS A 45 7.32 8.58 -2.28
CA CYS A 45 6.40 8.34 -3.38
C CYS A 45 5.01 8.84 -3.00
N ASP A 46 4.21 9.20 -4.00
CA ASP A 46 2.87 9.73 -3.82
C ASP A 46 1.93 8.73 -3.12
N GLU A 47 2.26 7.44 -3.20
CA GLU A 47 1.51 6.36 -2.57
C GLU A 47 1.86 6.15 -1.10
N CYS A 48 2.97 6.72 -0.62
CA CYS A 48 3.39 6.64 0.76
C CYS A 48 2.76 7.79 1.55
N GLY A 49 1.83 7.48 2.46
CA GLY A 49 1.10 8.52 3.16
C GLY A 49 -0.15 8.02 3.87
N LYS A 50 -1.02 8.96 4.22
CA LYS A 50 -2.31 8.72 4.86
C LYS A 50 -3.42 9.16 3.92
N PHE A 51 -4.42 8.31 3.75
CA PHE A 51 -5.52 8.52 2.82
C PHE A 51 -6.84 8.25 3.52
N PRO A 52 -7.86 9.12 3.38
CA PRO A 52 -9.19 8.80 3.85
C PRO A 52 -9.78 7.65 3.03
N LEU A 53 -10.43 6.71 3.70
CA LEU A 53 -11.19 5.64 3.05
C LEU A 53 -12.68 5.85 3.26
N ILE A 54 -13.44 5.70 2.17
CA ILE A 54 -14.90 5.71 2.20
C ILE A 54 -15.37 4.25 2.25
N SER A 55 -16.20 3.93 3.25
CA SER A 55 -16.74 2.58 3.45
C SER A 55 -17.39 2.04 2.16
N GLY A 56 -16.99 0.83 1.75
CA GLY A 56 -17.48 0.16 0.54
C GLY A 56 -16.96 0.72 -0.79
N LYS A 57 -16.13 1.78 -0.81
CA LYS A 57 -15.50 2.26 -2.04
C LYS A 57 -14.17 1.54 -2.29
N LYS A 58 -13.91 1.27 -3.57
CA LYS A 58 -12.63 0.72 -4.04
C LYS A 58 -11.55 1.81 -4.00
N PHE A 59 -10.47 1.55 -3.27
CA PHE A 59 -9.28 2.39 -3.23
C PHE A 59 -8.19 1.74 -4.07
N PHE A 60 -7.56 2.53 -4.94
CA PHE A 60 -6.50 2.07 -5.83
C PHE A 60 -5.16 2.63 -5.36
N PHE A 61 -4.13 1.79 -5.41
CA PHE A 61 -2.76 2.19 -5.09
C PHE A 61 -1.79 1.49 -6.03
N ASN A 62 -0.65 2.12 -6.28
CA ASN A 62 0.36 1.62 -7.19
C ASN A 62 1.66 1.31 -6.46
N ALA A 63 2.41 0.33 -6.95
CA ALA A 63 3.80 0.18 -6.57
C ALA A 63 4.66 1.10 -7.43
N SER A 64 5.00 2.29 -6.91
CA SER A 64 5.77 3.28 -7.66
C SER A 64 7.09 2.69 -8.18
N PRO A 65 7.31 2.69 -9.51
CA PRO A 65 8.56 2.16 -10.08
C PRO A 65 9.76 2.99 -9.58
N SER A 66 9.60 4.29 -9.35
CA SER A 66 10.68 5.15 -8.84
C SER A 66 11.31 4.64 -7.51
N ILE A 67 10.54 3.93 -6.68
CA ILE A 67 11.01 3.35 -5.41
C ILE A 67 11.47 1.90 -5.57
N PHE A 68 10.76 1.10 -6.37
CA PHE A 68 10.91 -0.37 -6.40
C PHE A 68 11.54 -0.94 -7.68
N GLU A 69 11.76 -0.15 -8.74
CA GLU A 69 12.20 -0.62 -10.08
C GLU A 69 13.50 -1.44 -10.05
N LYS A 70 14.43 -1.12 -9.14
CA LYS A 70 15.71 -1.84 -8.99
C LYS A 70 15.84 -2.61 -7.68
N LYS A 71 14.80 -2.62 -6.83
CA LYS A 71 14.91 -3.09 -5.44
C LYS A 71 13.70 -3.91 -5.03
N LYS A 72 13.97 -5.08 -4.44
CA LYS A 72 12.94 -5.79 -3.69
C LYS A 72 12.51 -4.96 -2.49
N GLY A 73 11.23 -4.99 -2.19
CA GLY A 73 10.65 -4.23 -1.11
C GLY A 73 9.30 -4.73 -0.69
N HIS A 74 8.65 -3.98 0.19
CA HIS A 74 7.27 -4.24 0.57
C HIS A 74 6.55 -2.95 0.92
N MET A 75 5.24 -2.96 0.74
CA MET A 75 4.34 -1.95 1.29
C MET A 75 3.65 -2.53 2.51
N LYS A 76 3.53 -1.74 3.58
CA LYS A 76 2.69 -2.05 4.73
C LYS A 76 1.46 -1.16 4.65
N LEU A 77 0.30 -1.78 4.50
CA LEU A 77 -1.00 -1.14 4.56
C LEU A 77 -1.53 -1.26 5.99
N ILE A 78 -2.01 -0.16 6.55
CA ILE A 78 -2.62 -0.11 7.88
C ILE A 78 -3.91 0.68 7.73
N ILE A 79 -5.05 0.05 8.01
CA ILE A 79 -6.36 0.72 8.05
C ILE A 79 -6.77 0.82 9.50
N GLN A 80 -7.14 2.02 9.93
CA GLN A 80 -7.67 2.28 11.26
C GLN A 80 -9.01 3.00 11.15
N ASN A 81 -9.99 2.61 11.95
CA ASN A 81 -11.25 3.33 12.09
C ASN A 81 -11.34 4.11 13.41
N GLN A 82 -12.28 5.04 13.53
CA GLN A 82 -12.49 5.82 14.76
C GLN A 82 -12.97 4.98 15.95
N SER A 83 -13.50 3.79 15.70
CA SER A 83 -13.92 2.84 16.74
C SER A 83 -12.74 2.11 17.38
N GLY A 84 -11.52 2.27 16.85
CA GLY A 84 -10.30 1.63 17.35
C GLY A 84 -9.94 0.30 16.68
N ASP A 85 -10.72 -0.16 15.70
CA ASP A 85 -10.36 -1.33 14.90
C ASP A 85 -9.13 -1.00 14.05
N VAL A 86 -8.18 -1.94 14.01
CA VAL A 86 -6.99 -1.83 13.17
C VAL A 86 -6.84 -3.09 12.33
N TRP A 87 -6.66 -2.90 11.02
CA TRP A 87 -6.28 -3.95 10.07
C TRP A 87 -4.94 -3.61 9.47
N GLN A 88 -4.05 -4.60 9.34
CA GLN A 88 -2.74 -4.39 8.73
C GLN A 88 -2.36 -5.54 7.82
N ARG A 89 -1.67 -5.21 6.72
CA ARG A 89 -1.20 -6.20 5.75
C ARG A 89 0.11 -5.77 5.11
N LYS A 90 0.98 -6.74 4.87
CA LYS A 90 2.20 -6.58 4.10
C LYS A 90 1.95 -7.04 2.67
N ILE A 91 2.26 -6.17 1.71
CA ILE A 91 2.28 -6.45 0.27
C ILE A 91 3.74 -6.57 -0.14
N ASN A 92 4.15 -7.72 -0.67
CA ASN A 92 5.51 -7.85 -1.21
C ASN A 92 5.55 -7.24 -2.61
N ILE A 93 6.54 -6.38 -2.85
CA ILE A 93 6.76 -5.78 -4.17
C ILE A 93 7.89 -6.53 -4.87
N GLU A 94 7.54 -7.16 -5.99
CA GLU A 94 8.48 -7.83 -6.87
C GLU A 94 8.99 -6.86 -7.95
N PRO A 95 10.22 -7.06 -8.47
CA PRO A 95 10.73 -6.28 -9.60
C PRO A 95 9.78 -6.35 -10.80
N PRO A 96 9.74 -5.36 -11.71
CA PRO A 96 8.81 -5.40 -12.84
C PRO A 96 8.97 -6.71 -13.62
N MET A 97 7.85 -7.30 -14.06
CA MET A 97 7.93 -8.40 -15.03
C MET A 97 8.60 -7.85 -16.29
N LEU A 98 9.78 -8.36 -16.63
CA LEU A 98 10.42 -8.08 -17.90
C LEU A 98 9.45 -8.53 -19.01
N ALA A 99 8.98 -7.57 -19.80
CA ALA A 99 8.18 -7.81 -21.00
C ALA A 99 9.07 -8.31 -22.14
#